data_AF-A0A7W6DFB4-F1
#
_entry.id   AF-A0A7W6DFB4-F1
#
_cell.length_a   1.000
_cell.length_b   1.000
_cell.length_c   1.000
_cell.angle_alpha   90.00
_cell.angle_beta   90.00
_cell.angle_gamma   90.00
#
_symmetry.space_group_name_H-M   'P 1'
#
loop_
_entity.id
_entity.type
_entity.pdbx_description
1 polymer ?
#
loop_
_entity_poly.entity_id
_entity_poly.type
_entity_poly.pdbx_seq_one_letter_code
_entity_poly.pdbx_strand_id
1 'polypeptide(L)'
;MTSDLYRISRYKRAPQRDAAYPDTRWYEGQLVFAGPDAAIKVIGTNVNGYISGVASHPEGQLAALIADYEASILKGAGALRLADTAAVVLSGKWHHVDPDQEPRFEAYLVHLVAADGNVVTQRYASEIFDWDKEGYNNGSGFFAGGGQGLDEDAANLQGHAELKLEPGKISAACGMHALEGVVWFPVDDQRLPIVYSNVNGPDAPARSVDAGSNEDPAVSYKQLGDGTLLGELRARSQALKESPGIFRGKAVDRPTHRPVEMTLGEAFASTDALGYWCQIHDGVNEPFTAFELMHDADYLEEVLTRVDAQTDQWTCRSLYTSEWKPLGRAMPKYRRRILAVGSLPAISRDPL
;
A
#
# COMPACT_ATOMS: atom_id res chain seq x y z
N MET A 1 -3.05 -24.43 -5.70
CA MET A 1 -3.66 -23.61 -4.65
C MET A 1 -2.96 -22.27 -4.74
N THR A 2 -3.50 -21.41 -5.59
CA THR A 2 -2.82 -20.24 -6.17
C THR A 2 -3.91 -19.21 -6.41
N SER A 3 -4.25 -18.54 -5.33
CA SER A 3 -5.22 -17.47 -5.20
C SER A 3 -5.02 -16.96 -3.76
N ASP A 4 -5.28 -15.69 -3.50
CA ASP A 4 -5.45 -15.10 -2.14
C ASP A 4 -4.44 -14.02 -1.71
N LEU A 5 -3.65 -13.46 -2.64
CA LEU A 5 -3.00 -12.14 -2.42
C LEU A 5 -3.39 -11.08 -3.45
N TYR A 6 -4.24 -11.44 -4.41
CA TYR A 6 -4.86 -10.46 -5.30
C TYR A 6 -5.97 -9.73 -4.53
N ARG A 7 -5.81 -8.40 -4.45
CA ARG A 7 -6.88 -7.44 -4.14
C ARG A 7 -7.36 -7.39 -2.70
N ILE A 8 -6.53 -6.84 -1.84
CA ILE A 8 -7.02 -6.08 -0.69
C ILE A 8 -6.21 -4.78 -0.62
N SER A 9 -6.74 -3.73 -1.22
CA SER A 9 -6.68 -2.38 -0.64
C SER A 9 -7.16 -1.35 -1.66
N ARG A 10 -8.24 -0.65 -1.27
CA ARG A 10 -8.65 0.66 -1.76
C ARG A 10 -9.06 0.73 -3.24
N TYR A 11 -10.37 0.85 -3.46
CA TYR A 11 -10.84 1.53 -4.67
C TYR A 11 -10.43 2.99 -4.59
N LYS A 12 -9.28 3.32 -5.16
CA LYS A 12 -8.96 4.68 -5.58
C LYS A 12 -9.52 4.81 -6.98
N ARG A 13 -10.45 5.75 -7.19
CA ARG A 13 -10.73 6.21 -8.55
C ARG A 13 -9.37 6.61 -9.13
N ALA A 14 -8.98 6.06 -10.28
CA ALA A 14 -7.85 6.62 -11.03
C ALA A 14 -8.11 8.13 -11.08
N PRO A 15 -7.15 8.99 -10.70
CA PRO A 15 -7.39 10.42 -10.67
C PRO A 15 -7.86 10.80 -12.08
N GLN A 16 -9.15 11.13 -12.21
CA GLN A 16 -9.56 11.96 -13.33
C GLN A 16 -8.75 13.23 -13.13
N ARG A 17 -8.09 13.73 -14.17
CA ARG A 17 -7.54 15.09 -14.16
C ARG A 17 -8.67 15.99 -13.68
N ASP A 18 -8.64 16.37 -12.41
CA ASP A 18 -9.57 17.36 -11.92
C ASP A 18 -9.19 18.61 -12.68
N ALA A 19 -10.15 19.18 -13.40
CA ALA A 19 -9.94 20.42 -14.15
C ALA A 19 -9.44 21.57 -13.26
N ALA A 20 -9.55 21.40 -11.93
CA ALA A 20 -9.02 22.30 -10.91
C ALA A 20 -7.49 22.25 -10.72
N TYR A 21 -6.80 21.15 -11.06
CA TYR A 21 -5.35 21.01 -10.81
C TYR A 21 -4.61 20.32 -11.97
N PRO A 22 -4.51 20.97 -13.14
CA PRO A 22 -3.82 20.42 -14.31
C PRO A 22 -2.32 20.17 -14.09
N ASP A 23 -1.71 20.81 -13.09
CA ASP A 23 -0.27 20.78 -12.81
C ASP A 23 0.11 19.79 -11.69
N THR A 24 -0.85 19.06 -11.10
CA THR A 24 -0.54 18.07 -10.06
C THR A 24 0.24 16.91 -10.66
N ARG A 25 1.45 16.70 -10.15
CA ARG A 25 2.30 15.55 -10.49
C ARG A 25 1.81 14.32 -9.74
N TRP A 26 1.45 13.27 -10.45
CA TRP A 26 0.97 12.04 -9.84
C TRP A 26 2.05 10.98 -9.78
N TYR A 27 2.10 10.29 -8.64
CA TYR A 27 2.98 9.16 -8.41
C TYR A 27 2.19 7.92 -8.03
N GLU A 28 2.58 6.77 -8.58
CA GLU A 28 2.13 5.45 -8.18
C GLU A 28 3.12 4.87 -7.16
N GLY A 29 2.64 4.52 -5.97
CA GLY A 29 3.45 3.90 -4.93
C GLY A 29 3.50 2.38 -5.06
N GLN A 30 4.67 1.81 -4.76
CA GLN A 30 4.92 0.38 -4.56
C GLN A 30 5.54 0.17 -3.17
N LEU A 31 4.93 -0.67 -2.34
CA LEU A 31 5.45 -1.02 -1.02
C LEU A 31 6.79 -1.75 -1.13
N VAL A 32 7.68 -1.46 -0.18
CA VAL A 32 9.00 -2.08 -0.05
C VAL A 32 9.04 -2.92 1.23
N PHE A 33 9.41 -4.18 1.08
CA PHE A 33 9.66 -5.07 2.20
C PHE A 33 10.98 -4.71 2.90
N ALA A 34 11.04 -4.88 4.21
CA ALA A 34 12.28 -4.71 4.94
C ALA A 34 13.28 -5.79 4.57
N GLY A 35 14.55 -5.39 4.56
CA GLY A 35 15.67 -6.25 4.29
C GLY A 35 16.91 -5.44 3.94
N PRO A 36 18.08 -6.09 3.89
CA PRO A 36 19.27 -5.47 3.33
C PRO A 36 19.02 -5.05 1.89
N ASP A 37 19.50 -3.86 1.52
CA ASP A 37 19.57 -3.45 0.13
C ASP A 37 20.40 -4.47 -0.66
N ALA A 38 19.92 -4.84 -1.83
CA ALA A 38 20.57 -5.80 -2.69
C ALA A 38 20.55 -5.35 -4.13
N ALA A 39 21.57 -5.77 -4.88
CA ALA A 39 21.63 -5.50 -6.30
C ALA A 39 22.26 -6.66 -7.07
N ILE A 40 21.79 -6.86 -8.30
CA ILE A 40 22.36 -7.77 -9.28
C ILE A 40 22.83 -6.94 -10.47
N LYS A 41 24.13 -6.92 -10.72
CA LYS A 41 24.75 -6.15 -11.80
C LYS A 41 25.20 -7.07 -12.93
N VAL A 42 24.79 -6.72 -14.15
CA VAL A 42 25.13 -7.45 -15.37
C VAL A 42 26.00 -6.59 -16.28
N ILE A 43 27.22 -7.04 -16.57
CA ILE A 43 28.16 -6.42 -17.53
C ILE A 43 28.53 -7.48 -18.58
N GLY A 44 28.16 -7.28 -19.84
CA GLY A 44 28.32 -8.31 -20.86
C GLY A 44 27.55 -9.58 -20.47
N THR A 45 28.28 -10.65 -20.19
CA THR A 45 27.75 -11.93 -19.67
C THR A 45 28.05 -12.16 -18.19
N ASN A 46 28.75 -11.23 -17.53
CA ASN A 46 29.12 -11.38 -16.12
C ASN A 46 28.00 -10.86 -15.23
N VAL A 47 27.52 -11.70 -14.31
CA VAL A 47 26.49 -11.38 -13.32
C VAL A 47 27.12 -11.33 -11.93
N ASN A 48 26.95 -10.23 -11.21
CA ASN A 48 27.53 -10.03 -9.87
C ASN A 48 26.47 -9.58 -8.87
N GLY A 49 26.45 -10.18 -7.69
CA GLY A 49 25.55 -9.83 -6.59
C GLY A 49 26.19 -8.87 -5.59
N TYR A 50 25.37 -8.01 -4.99
CA TYR A 50 25.76 -7.06 -3.95
C TYR A 50 24.72 -7.02 -2.83
N ILE A 51 25.18 -6.93 -1.59
CA ILE A 51 24.36 -6.68 -0.40
C ILE A 51 24.91 -5.45 0.31
N SER A 52 24.07 -4.46 0.58
CA SER A 52 24.42 -3.18 1.20
C SER A 52 25.62 -2.50 0.51
N GLY A 53 25.67 -2.59 -0.82
CA GLY A 53 26.73 -2.00 -1.65
C GLY A 53 28.05 -2.79 -1.68
N VAL A 54 28.18 -3.88 -0.94
CA VAL A 54 29.37 -4.75 -0.92
C VAL A 54 29.13 -5.98 -1.78
N ALA A 55 30.15 -6.43 -2.52
CA ALA A 55 30.05 -7.65 -3.32
C ALA A 55 29.67 -8.85 -2.43
N SER A 56 28.68 -9.63 -2.85
CA SER A 56 28.26 -10.81 -2.11
C SER A 56 29.35 -11.88 -2.12
N HIS A 57 29.43 -12.69 -1.06
CA HIS A 57 30.36 -13.81 -1.00
C HIS A 57 30.11 -14.79 -2.18
N PRO A 58 31.15 -15.30 -2.87
CA PRO A 58 30.99 -16.21 -4.01
C PRO A 58 30.25 -17.52 -3.67
N GLU A 59 30.33 -17.96 -2.42
CA GLU A 59 29.62 -19.15 -1.90
C GLU A 59 28.38 -18.77 -1.08
N GLY A 60 27.93 -17.51 -1.15
CA GLY A 60 26.77 -17.01 -0.44
C GLY A 60 25.44 -17.35 -1.13
N GLN A 61 24.33 -17.19 -0.42
CA GLN A 61 22.99 -17.50 -0.95
C GLN A 61 22.58 -16.63 -2.15
N LEU A 62 22.96 -15.35 -2.18
CA LEU A 62 22.72 -14.51 -3.36
C LEU A 62 23.51 -15.03 -4.58
N ALA A 63 24.74 -15.52 -4.38
CA ALA A 63 25.52 -16.10 -5.48
C ALA A 63 24.90 -17.41 -5.97
N ALA A 64 24.37 -18.25 -5.07
CA ALA A 64 23.61 -19.44 -5.44
C ALA A 64 22.35 -19.10 -6.25
N LEU A 65 21.55 -18.14 -5.78
CA LEU A 65 20.36 -17.66 -6.50
C LEU A 65 20.72 -17.10 -7.89
N ILE A 66 21.81 -16.35 -8.00
CA ILE A 66 22.30 -15.85 -9.30
C ILE A 66 22.65 -17.01 -10.22
N ALA A 67 23.31 -18.06 -9.73
CA ALA A 67 23.65 -19.23 -10.53
C ALA A 67 22.40 -19.97 -11.03
N ASP A 68 21.39 -20.12 -10.17
CA ASP A 68 20.13 -20.79 -10.53
C ASP A 68 19.32 -20.01 -11.58
N TYR A 69 19.37 -18.67 -11.53
CA TYR A 69 18.63 -17.77 -12.43
C TYR A 69 19.49 -17.13 -13.52
N GLU A 70 20.75 -17.55 -13.71
CA GLU A 70 21.73 -16.85 -14.57
C GLU A 70 21.20 -16.63 -15.98
N ALA A 71 20.64 -17.67 -16.60
CA ALA A 71 20.10 -17.59 -17.96
C ALA A 71 18.94 -16.59 -18.07
N SER A 72 18.02 -16.58 -17.09
CA SER A 72 16.90 -15.65 -17.04
C SER A 72 17.36 -14.22 -16.79
N ILE A 73 18.34 -14.02 -15.90
CA ILE A 73 18.94 -12.71 -15.61
C ILE A 73 19.61 -12.16 -16.87
N LEU A 74 20.42 -12.97 -17.57
CA LEU A 74 21.10 -12.55 -18.79
C LEU A 74 20.11 -12.25 -19.91
N LYS A 75 19.05 -13.05 -20.05
CA LYS A 75 17.97 -12.81 -21.01
C LYS A 75 17.23 -11.50 -20.71
N GLY A 76 16.82 -11.29 -19.46
CA GLY A 76 16.13 -10.08 -19.02
C GLY A 76 17.00 -8.83 -19.20
N ALA A 77 18.25 -8.86 -18.73
CA ALA A 77 19.20 -7.77 -18.94
C ALA A 77 19.47 -7.51 -20.43
N GLY A 78 19.56 -8.56 -21.25
CA GLY A 78 19.71 -8.44 -22.70
C GLY A 78 18.54 -7.73 -23.38
N ALA A 79 17.31 -8.00 -22.95
CA ALA A 79 16.11 -7.35 -23.47
C ALA A 79 16.01 -5.86 -23.09
N LEU A 80 16.64 -5.46 -21.99
CA LEU A 80 16.66 -4.09 -21.48
C LEU A 80 17.78 -3.21 -22.06
N ARG A 81 18.78 -3.82 -22.71
CA ARG A 81 19.95 -3.10 -23.22
C ARG A 81 19.59 -2.17 -24.38
N LEU A 82 19.98 -0.91 -24.25
CA LEU A 82 20.06 0.05 -25.35
C LEU A 82 21.45 0.00 -25.99
N ALA A 83 21.62 0.65 -27.14
CA ALA A 83 22.85 0.60 -27.94
C ALA A 83 24.12 1.04 -27.18
N ASP A 84 23.96 1.89 -26.17
CA ASP A 84 25.02 2.49 -25.35
C ASP A 84 25.08 1.95 -23.89
N THR A 85 24.25 0.96 -23.55
CA THR A 85 24.19 0.40 -22.19
C THR A 85 25.42 -0.45 -21.88
N ALA A 86 26.28 0.03 -20.98
CA ALA A 86 27.46 -0.67 -20.50
C ALA A 86 27.15 -1.68 -19.38
N ALA A 87 26.17 -1.37 -18.52
CA ALA A 87 25.73 -2.27 -17.46
C ALA A 87 24.22 -2.14 -17.19
N VAL A 88 23.62 -3.24 -16.76
CA VAL A 88 22.24 -3.27 -16.22
C VAL A 88 22.33 -3.65 -14.75
N VAL A 89 21.69 -2.87 -13.88
CA VAL A 89 21.63 -3.15 -12.44
C VAL A 89 20.18 -3.33 -12.03
N LEU A 90 19.85 -4.51 -11.52
CA LEU A 90 18.58 -4.75 -10.83
C LEU A 90 18.80 -4.38 -9.35
N SER A 91 17.99 -3.49 -8.81
CA SER A 91 18.10 -3.03 -7.42
C SER A 91 16.83 -3.32 -6.64
N GLY A 92 17.01 -3.76 -5.40
CA GLY A 92 15.90 -3.93 -4.48
C GLY A 92 16.34 -4.49 -3.14
N LYS A 93 15.61 -5.48 -2.62
CA LYS A 93 15.79 -5.99 -1.26
C LYS A 93 16.09 -7.48 -1.25
N TRP A 94 17.00 -7.87 -0.36
CA TRP A 94 17.26 -9.27 -0.06
C TRP A 94 16.40 -9.70 1.13
N HIS A 95 15.67 -10.80 0.95
CA HIS A 95 14.81 -11.35 1.98
C HIS A 95 15.32 -12.69 2.45
N HIS A 96 15.45 -12.77 3.78
CA HIS A 96 15.81 -13.97 4.52
C HIS A 96 14.88 -14.09 5.72
N VAL A 97 13.89 -14.99 5.69
CA VAL A 97 13.00 -15.21 6.84
C VAL A 97 13.17 -16.66 7.26
N ASP A 98 13.94 -16.91 8.31
CA ASP A 98 14.10 -18.24 8.89
C ASP A 98 14.79 -19.30 8.00
N PRO A 99 15.47 -20.29 8.61
CA PRO A 99 16.15 -21.37 7.88
C PRO A 99 15.22 -22.27 7.05
N ASP A 100 13.89 -22.14 7.24
CA ASP A 100 12.87 -22.95 6.59
C ASP A 100 12.23 -22.26 5.36
N GLN A 101 12.59 -21.01 5.05
CA GLN A 101 12.11 -20.33 3.82
C GLN A 101 13.20 -20.17 2.77
N GLU A 102 12.77 -20.20 1.51
CA GLU A 102 13.66 -19.95 0.37
C GLU A 102 14.10 -18.47 0.34
N PRO A 103 15.41 -18.20 0.19
CA PRO A 103 15.90 -16.83 0.06
C PRO A 103 15.39 -16.19 -1.23
N ARG A 104 15.01 -14.91 -1.14
CA ARG A 104 14.39 -14.17 -2.25
C ARG A 104 15.06 -12.82 -2.48
N PHE A 105 15.25 -12.47 -3.74
CA PHE A 105 15.60 -11.12 -4.16
C PHE A 105 14.37 -10.44 -4.75
N GLU A 106 13.91 -9.37 -4.10
CA GLU A 106 12.80 -8.56 -4.61
C GLU A 106 13.33 -7.35 -5.35
N ALA A 107 13.20 -7.34 -6.67
CA ALA A 107 13.64 -6.23 -7.51
C ALA A 107 12.55 -5.17 -7.64
N TYR A 108 12.91 -3.90 -7.38
CA TYR A 108 12.01 -2.77 -7.52
C TYR A 108 12.41 -1.86 -8.69
N LEU A 109 13.71 -1.72 -8.93
CA LEU A 109 14.28 -0.77 -9.89
C LEU A 109 15.23 -1.47 -10.84
N VAL A 110 15.32 -0.93 -12.05
CA VAL A 110 16.35 -1.23 -13.04
C VAL A 110 17.12 0.05 -13.33
N HIS A 111 18.43 -0.01 -13.23
CA HIS A 111 19.33 1.05 -13.68
C HIS A 111 20.07 0.61 -14.95
N LEU A 112 19.89 1.38 -16.02
CA LEU A 112 20.66 1.26 -17.26
C LEU A 112 21.82 2.23 -17.18
N VAL A 113 23.04 1.72 -17.10
CA VAL A 113 24.26 2.51 -16.96
C VAL A 113 24.96 2.56 -18.31
N ALA A 114 25.09 3.75 -18.88
CA ALA A 114 25.81 4.00 -20.12
C ALA A 114 27.33 3.98 -19.92
N ALA A 115 28.08 3.88 -21.02
CA ALA A 115 29.55 3.85 -20.99
C ALA A 115 30.19 5.15 -20.45
N ASP A 116 29.49 6.28 -20.57
CA ASP A 116 29.91 7.58 -20.03
C ASP A 116 29.54 7.79 -18.55
N GLY A 117 28.87 6.80 -17.95
CA GLY A 117 28.42 6.83 -16.56
C GLY A 117 27.01 7.42 -16.36
N ASN A 118 26.31 7.83 -17.42
CA ASN A 118 24.92 8.26 -17.32
C ASN A 118 24.03 7.08 -16.88
N VAL A 119 23.07 7.37 -16.00
CA VAL A 119 22.16 6.34 -15.45
C VAL A 119 20.73 6.71 -15.73
N VAL A 120 20.01 5.79 -16.38
CA VAL A 120 18.55 5.84 -16.51
C VAL A 120 17.96 4.84 -15.54
N THR A 121 17.07 5.29 -14.65
CA THR A 121 16.39 4.42 -13.68
C THR A 121 14.94 4.26 -14.07
N GLN A 122 14.45 3.04 -14.05
CA GLN A 122 13.06 2.71 -14.36
C GLN A 122 12.53 1.65 -13.41
N ARG A 123 11.20 1.49 -13.41
CA ARG A 123 10.51 0.44 -12.66
C ARG A 123 10.95 -0.94 -13.15
N TYR A 124 11.17 -1.86 -12.23
CA TYR A 124 11.36 -3.26 -12.56
C TYR A 124 10.05 -3.87 -13.06
N ALA A 125 10.07 -4.43 -14.26
CA ALA A 125 8.91 -5.04 -14.92
C ALA A 125 9.31 -6.28 -15.75
N SER A 126 10.41 -6.95 -15.36
CA SER A 126 10.91 -8.12 -16.07
C SER A 126 10.41 -9.41 -15.43
N GLU A 127 10.25 -10.47 -16.23
CA GLU A 127 9.94 -11.83 -15.77
C GLU A 127 11.25 -12.63 -15.66
N ILE A 128 12.08 -12.32 -14.66
CA ILE A 128 13.38 -12.99 -14.44
C ILE A 128 13.23 -14.10 -13.40
N PHE A 129 12.51 -13.84 -12.33
CA PHE A 129 12.34 -14.73 -11.19
C PHE A 129 10.97 -15.40 -11.20
N ASP A 130 10.84 -16.56 -10.55
CA ASP A 130 9.59 -17.32 -10.52
C ASP A 130 8.45 -16.54 -9.81
N TRP A 131 8.82 -15.64 -8.90
CA TRP A 131 7.90 -14.72 -8.22
C TRP A 131 7.66 -13.41 -9.00
N ASP A 132 8.16 -13.26 -10.22
CA ASP A 132 7.76 -12.12 -11.07
C ASP A 132 6.41 -12.33 -11.74
N LYS A 133 5.91 -13.58 -11.78
CA LYS A 133 4.55 -13.86 -12.26
C LYS A 133 3.54 -13.08 -11.41
N GLU A 134 2.57 -12.48 -12.11
CA GLU A 134 1.53 -11.62 -11.54
C GLU A 134 1.08 -12.13 -10.17
N GLY A 135 1.15 -11.28 -9.14
CA GLY A 135 0.69 -11.63 -7.80
C GLY A 135 1.72 -11.59 -6.66
N TYR A 136 3.03 -11.44 -6.93
CA TYR A 136 4.05 -11.40 -5.85
C TYR A 136 4.80 -10.07 -5.71
N ASN A 137 4.79 -9.21 -6.74
CA ASN A 137 5.15 -7.78 -6.67
C ASN A 137 3.98 -6.91 -6.11
N ASN A 138 3.21 -7.49 -5.19
CA ASN A 138 1.85 -7.11 -4.78
C ASN A 138 1.80 -5.97 -3.73
N GLY A 139 2.50 -4.88 -4.01
CA GLY A 139 2.49 -3.68 -3.18
C GLY A 139 2.14 -2.41 -3.92
N SER A 140 1.70 -2.48 -5.19
CA SER A 140 1.51 -1.30 -6.05
C SER A 140 0.04 -0.95 -6.31
N GLY A 141 -0.23 0.10 -7.10
CA GLY A 141 -1.59 0.52 -7.46
C GLY A 141 -2.24 1.56 -6.54
N PHE A 142 -1.48 2.24 -5.70
CA PHE A 142 -1.98 3.41 -4.95
C PHE A 142 -1.29 4.70 -5.36
N PHE A 143 -2.07 5.76 -5.50
CA PHE A 143 -1.56 7.04 -6.00
C PHE A 143 -1.41 8.09 -4.91
N ALA A 144 -0.43 8.97 -5.09
CA ALA A 144 -0.23 10.18 -4.31
C ALA A 144 0.05 11.36 -5.25
N GLY A 145 -0.45 12.53 -4.90
CA GLY A 145 -0.10 13.78 -5.58
C GLY A 145 1.17 14.35 -4.98
N GLY A 146 2.02 14.93 -5.83
CA GLY A 146 3.13 15.78 -5.43
C GLY A 146 2.67 17.12 -4.84
N GLY A 147 3.63 17.92 -4.36
CA GLY A 147 3.40 19.29 -3.92
C GLY A 147 3.34 20.29 -5.07
N GLN A 148 3.37 21.59 -4.75
CA GLN A 148 3.38 22.62 -5.79
C GLN A 148 4.75 22.70 -6.49
N GLY A 149 5.83 22.40 -5.77
CA GLY A 149 7.21 22.29 -6.29
C GLY A 149 7.83 20.89 -6.14
N LEU A 150 8.87 20.60 -6.91
CA LEU A 150 9.62 19.33 -6.84
C LEU A 150 10.27 19.08 -5.47
N ASP A 151 10.63 20.16 -4.77
CA ASP A 151 11.16 20.16 -3.41
C ASP A 151 10.11 19.73 -2.38
N GLU A 152 8.83 20.03 -2.63
CA GLU A 152 7.71 19.61 -1.78
C GLU A 152 7.24 18.18 -2.05
N ASP A 153 7.51 17.63 -3.26
CA ASP A 153 7.09 16.27 -3.63
C ASP A 153 7.64 15.24 -2.64
N ALA A 154 8.92 15.30 -2.29
CA ALA A 154 9.54 14.33 -1.38
C ALA A 154 8.87 14.32 0.01
N ALA A 155 8.56 15.50 0.57
CA ALA A 155 7.92 15.62 1.88
C ALA A 155 6.46 15.12 1.85
N ASN A 156 5.73 15.44 0.78
CA ASN A 156 4.35 14.97 0.61
C ASN A 156 4.29 13.46 0.40
N LEU A 157 5.15 12.90 -0.45
CA LEU A 157 5.26 11.47 -0.68
C LEU A 157 5.69 10.72 0.58
N GLN A 158 6.59 11.29 1.38
CA GLN A 158 6.98 10.76 2.69
C GLN A 158 5.79 10.65 3.64
N GLY A 159 5.00 11.73 3.82
CA GLY A 159 3.83 11.65 4.70
C GLY A 159 2.75 10.69 4.17
N HIS A 160 2.61 10.55 2.86
CA HIS A 160 1.75 9.51 2.28
C HIS A 160 2.25 8.09 2.57
N ALA A 161 3.57 7.86 2.56
CA ALA A 161 4.18 6.59 2.92
C ALA A 161 3.97 6.29 4.42
N GLU A 162 4.20 7.25 5.30
CA GLU A 162 3.95 7.12 6.74
C GLU A 162 2.49 6.76 7.05
N LEU A 163 1.55 7.35 6.32
CA LEU A 163 0.12 7.01 6.46
C LEU A 163 -0.22 5.63 5.95
N LYS A 164 0.47 5.19 4.90
CA LYS A 164 0.27 3.87 4.32
C LYS A 164 0.85 2.77 5.21
N LEU A 165 1.95 3.08 5.91
CA LEU A 165 2.73 2.16 6.75
C LEU A 165 2.51 2.37 8.26
N GLU A 166 1.45 3.06 8.66
CA GLU A 166 1.09 3.26 10.07
C GLU A 166 0.86 1.91 10.78
N PRO A 167 1.33 1.71 12.03
CA PRO A 167 1.16 0.45 12.75
C PRO A 167 -0.31 -0.01 12.78
N GLY A 168 -0.57 -1.26 12.39
CA GLY A 168 -1.91 -1.84 12.24
C GLY A 168 -2.31 -2.11 10.79
N LYS A 169 -1.87 -1.25 9.84
CA LYS A 169 -2.40 -1.25 8.46
C LYS A 169 -1.98 -2.42 7.60
N ILE A 170 -0.79 -2.94 7.82
CA ILE A 170 -0.22 -3.99 6.97
C ILE A 170 0.50 -4.99 7.84
N SER A 171 -0.24 -5.98 8.31
CA SER A 171 0.37 -7.24 8.72
C SER A 171 0.70 -8.00 7.44
N ALA A 172 1.98 -8.22 7.18
CA ALA A 172 2.39 -9.04 6.05
C ALA A 172 1.96 -10.48 6.36
N ALA A 173 0.77 -10.87 5.87
CA ALA A 173 0.34 -12.25 5.91
C ALA A 173 1.42 -13.12 5.22
N CYS A 174 1.58 -14.36 5.66
CA CYS A 174 2.51 -15.36 5.12
C CYS A 174 3.97 -15.29 5.58
N GLY A 175 4.30 -14.61 6.68
CA GLY A 175 5.68 -14.58 7.18
C GLY A 175 6.62 -13.75 6.30
N MET A 176 6.09 -12.83 5.49
CA MET A 176 6.90 -11.83 4.80
C MET A 176 7.38 -10.76 5.80
N HIS A 177 8.58 -10.21 5.56
CA HIS A 177 9.20 -9.18 6.40
C HIS A 177 8.30 -7.96 6.61
N ALA A 178 8.49 -7.26 7.74
CA ALA A 178 7.87 -5.96 7.98
C ALA A 178 8.11 -5.03 6.79
N LEU A 179 7.15 -4.18 6.42
CA LEU A 179 7.35 -3.20 5.35
C LEU A 179 8.25 -2.06 5.82
N GLU A 180 9.18 -1.60 4.99
CA GLU A 180 10.17 -0.57 5.31
C GLU A 180 9.82 0.81 4.71
N GLY A 181 9.17 0.82 3.54
CA GLY A 181 8.98 2.04 2.80
C GLY A 181 8.10 1.91 1.56
N VAL A 182 8.11 2.96 0.75
CA VAL A 182 7.39 3.04 -0.53
C VAL A 182 8.31 3.61 -1.60
N VAL A 183 8.38 2.97 -2.76
CA VAL A 183 8.94 3.55 -3.99
C VAL A 183 7.81 4.19 -4.78
N TRP A 184 7.98 5.45 -5.16
CA TRP A 184 7.02 6.25 -5.90
C TRP A 184 7.49 6.44 -7.32
N PHE A 185 6.68 5.98 -8.28
CA PHE A 185 6.93 6.07 -9.71
C PHE A 185 6.07 7.17 -10.31
N PRO A 186 6.63 8.08 -11.14
CA PRO A 186 5.82 9.09 -11.80
C PRO A 186 4.88 8.44 -12.82
N VAL A 187 3.61 8.87 -12.84
CA VAL A 187 2.58 8.30 -13.71
C VAL A 187 2.66 8.86 -15.13
N ASP A 188 2.81 10.18 -15.26
CA ASP A 188 2.62 10.89 -16.53
C ASP A 188 3.91 11.44 -17.15
N ASP A 189 4.98 11.64 -16.35
CA ASP A 189 6.21 12.28 -16.81
C ASP A 189 7.45 11.54 -16.30
N GLN A 190 8.11 10.80 -17.19
CA GLN A 190 9.32 10.04 -16.90
C GLN A 190 10.55 10.92 -16.60
N ARG A 191 10.46 12.25 -16.77
CA ARG A 191 11.51 13.19 -16.35
C ARG A 191 11.46 13.49 -14.85
N LEU A 192 10.36 13.15 -14.19
CA LEU A 192 10.23 13.30 -12.75
C LEU A 192 11.05 12.21 -12.03
N PRO A 193 11.57 12.52 -10.83
CA PRO A 193 12.36 11.55 -10.08
C PRO A 193 11.49 10.40 -9.56
N ILE A 194 12.05 9.21 -9.54
CA ILE A 194 11.54 8.12 -8.69
C ILE A 194 11.95 8.45 -7.26
N VAL A 195 10.99 8.42 -6.32
CA VAL A 195 11.22 8.81 -4.92
C VAL A 195 11.10 7.59 -4.03
N TYR A 196 12.06 7.38 -3.12
CA TYR A 196 11.94 6.39 -2.06
C TYR A 196 11.63 7.07 -0.72
N SER A 197 10.54 6.66 -0.10
CA SER A 197 10.12 7.10 1.23
C SER A 197 10.38 5.99 2.24
N ASN A 198 11.40 6.16 3.08
CA ASN A 198 11.74 5.23 4.16
C ASN A 198 10.95 5.60 5.43
N VAL A 199 10.19 4.65 5.97
CA VAL A 199 9.35 4.87 7.16
C VAL A 199 9.96 4.23 8.43
N ASN A 200 10.89 3.28 8.27
CA ASN A 200 11.53 2.54 9.37
C ASN A 200 13.06 2.79 9.48
N GLY A 201 13.56 3.94 9.00
CA GLY A 201 14.97 4.31 9.06
C GLY A 201 15.51 4.60 10.47
N PRO A 202 16.81 4.96 10.61
CA PRO A 202 17.46 5.20 11.91
C PRO A 202 16.84 6.33 12.75
N ASP A 203 16.07 7.22 12.12
CA ASP A 203 15.30 8.29 12.78
C ASP A 203 13.86 7.88 13.14
N ALA A 204 13.44 6.66 12.79
CA ALA A 204 12.17 6.13 13.21
C ALA A 204 12.23 5.92 14.74
N PRO A 205 11.24 6.42 15.51
CA PRO A 205 11.19 6.11 16.94
C PRO A 205 11.24 4.59 17.09
N ALA A 206 12.06 4.08 18.01
CA ALA A 206 12.16 2.66 18.30
C ALA A 206 10.76 2.11 18.61
N ARG A 207 10.08 1.59 17.58
CA ARG A 207 8.77 1.00 17.66
C ARG A 207 9.00 -0.48 17.84
N SER A 208 9.22 -0.87 19.10
CA SER A 208 9.04 -2.25 19.49
C SER A 208 7.59 -2.60 19.19
N VAL A 209 7.38 -3.44 18.18
CA VAL A 209 6.16 -4.22 18.10
C VAL A 209 6.28 -5.20 19.25
N ASP A 210 5.75 -4.84 20.41
CA ASP A 210 5.42 -5.87 21.38
C ASP A 210 4.43 -6.77 20.65
N ALA A 211 4.87 -8.00 20.37
CA ALA A 211 3.98 -9.10 20.01
C ALA A 211 3.11 -9.40 21.24
N GLY A 212 2.24 -8.45 21.55
CA GLY A 212 1.38 -8.43 22.72
C GLY A 212 0.24 -9.38 22.48
N SER A 213 0.42 -10.59 23.01
CA SER A 213 -0.60 -11.47 23.56
C SER A 213 -1.81 -11.78 22.69
N ASN A 214 -1.87 -13.06 22.29
CA ASN A 214 -3.08 -13.88 22.25
C ASN A 214 -4.20 -13.34 23.15
N GLU A 215 -5.24 -12.78 22.51
CA GLU A 215 -6.67 -12.88 22.83
C GLU A 215 -7.37 -11.66 22.24
N ASP A 216 -7.57 -11.68 20.92
CA ASP A 216 -8.70 -11.00 20.32
C ASP A 216 -9.37 -12.01 19.39
N PRO A 217 -10.71 -12.06 19.34
CA PRO A 217 -11.40 -12.99 18.47
C PRO A 217 -11.09 -12.54 17.05
N ALA A 218 -10.10 -13.19 16.45
CA ALA A 218 -10.04 -13.40 15.03
C ALA A 218 -11.37 -14.04 14.65
N VAL A 219 -12.39 -13.21 14.44
CA VAL A 219 -13.60 -13.60 13.75
C VAL A 219 -13.07 -14.00 12.39
N SER A 220 -12.92 -15.31 12.20
CA SER A 220 -12.44 -15.91 10.98
C SER A 220 -13.48 -15.63 9.90
N TYR A 221 -13.46 -14.43 9.35
CA TYR A 221 -14.07 -14.18 8.06
C TYR A 221 -13.18 -14.92 7.07
N LYS A 222 -13.55 -16.16 6.76
CA LYS A 222 -13.17 -16.76 5.48
C LYS A 222 -13.44 -15.69 4.43
N GLN A 223 -12.42 -15.30 3.66
CA GLN A 223 -12.61 -14.50 2.45
C GLN A 223 -13.67 -15.22 1.60
N LEU A 224 -14.89 -14.70 1.64
CA LEU A 224 -16.06 -15.28 1.00
C LEU A 224 -16.33 -14.48 -0.28
N GLY A 225 -15.34 -14.36 -1.15
CA GLY A 225 -15.43 -13.50 -2.33
C GLY A 225 -14.49 -13.91 -3.45
N ASP A 226 -14.75 -13.41 -4.66
CA ASP A 226 -13.91 -13.54 -5.86
C ASP A 226 -12.66 -12.63 -5.83
N GLY A 227 -12.31 -12.11 -4.65
CA GLY A 227 -11.26 -11.12 -4.43
C GLY A 227 -11.60 -9.72 -4.95
N THR A 228 -12.80 -9.41 -5.44
CA THR A 228 -13.14 -8.04 -5.84
C THR A 228 -13.73 -7.24 -4.67
N LEU A 229 -13.55 -5.91 -4.65
CA LEU A 229 -14.27 -5.03 -3.71
C LEU A 229 -15.78 -5.28 -3.77
N LEU A 230 -16.32 -5.55 -4.97
CA LEU A 230 -17.73 -5.86 -5.16
C LEU A 230 -18.11 -7.21 -4.54
N GLY A 231 -17.25 -8.22 -4.69
CA GLY A 231 -17.38 -9.54 -4.08
C GLY A 231 -17.36 -9.44 -2.56
N GLU A 232 -16.41 -8.71 -2.00
CA GLU A 232 -16.30 -8.46 -0.56
C GLU A 232 -17.50 -7.69 0.00
N LEU A 233 -17.96 -6.64 -0.70
CA LEU A 233 -19.16 -5.90 -0.31
C LEU A 233 -20.41 -6.79 -0.35
N ARG A 234 -20.52 -7.70 -1.32
CA ARG A 234 -21.61 -8.69 -1.38
C ARG A 234 -21.52 -9.70 -0.23
N ALA A 235 -20.33 -10.24 0.02
CA ALA A 235 -20.07 -11.19 1.10
C ALA A 235 -20.42 -10.57 2.45
N ARG A 236 -19.95 -9.35 2.70
CA ARG A 236 -20.26 -8.58 3.90
C ARG A 236 -21.75 -8.28 4.00
N SER A 237 -22.38 -7.85 2.91
CA SER A 237 -23.82 -7.60 2.88
C SER A 237 -24.63 -8.86 3.23
N GLN A 238 -24.20 -10.03 2.76
CA GLN A 238 -24.81 -11.30 3.12
C GLN A 238 -24.59 -11.65 4.59
N ALA A 239 -23.37 -11.55 5.10
CA ALA A 239 -23.05 -11.81 6.51
C ALA A 239 -23.84 -10.91 7.47
N LEU A 240 -24.06 -9.63 7.10
CA LEU A 240 -24.88 -8.70 7.89
C LEU A 240 -26.36 -9.05 7.89
N LYS A 241 -26.88 -9.74 6.87
CA LYS A 241 -28.27 -10.24 6.85
C LYS A 241 -28.46 -11.47 7.72
N GLU A 242 -27.41 -12.27 7.85
CA GLU A 242 -27.44 -13.55 8.56
C GLU A 242 -27.11 -13.39 10.06
N SER A 243 -26.51 -12.26 10.47
CA SER A 243 -26.07 -12.02 11.85
C SER A 243 -26.79 -10.84 12.53
N PRO A 244 -27.27 -10.99 13.77
CA PRO A 244 -27.86 -9.87 14.51
C PRO A 244 -26.79 -8.79 14.78
N GLY A 245 -27.24 -7.53 14.88
CA GLY A 245 -26.37 -6.45 15.33
C GLY A 245 -26.09 -6.57 16.82
N ILE A 246 -24.87 -6.26 17.26
CA ILE A 246 -24.51 -6.23 18.67
C ILE A 246 -23.98 -4.83 19.01
N PHE A 247 -24.60 -4.16 19.96
CA PHE A 247 -24.14 -2.90 20.52
C PHE A 247 -24.00 -3.02 22.03
N ARG A 248 -22.77 -2.87 22.55
CA ARG A 248 -22.46 -2.94 23.98
C ARG A 248 -23.06 -4.17 24.67
N GLY A 249 -22.90 -5.33 24.03
CA GLY A 249 -23.38 -6.63 24.52
C GLY A 249 -24.88 -6.90 24.33
N LYS A 250 -25.63 -6.00 23.67
CA LYS A 250 -27.07 -6.19 23.42
C LYS A 250 -27.35 -6.36 21.94
N ALA A 251 -28.26 -7.28 21.63
CA ALA A 251 -28.76 -7.46 20.27
C ALA A 251 -29.56 -6.22 19.84
N VAL A 252 -29.29 -5.74 18.63
CA VAL A 252 -29.96 -4.58 18.03
C VAL A 252 -30.30 -4.86 16.57
N ASP A 253 -31.31 -4.16 16.08
CA ASP A 253 -31.70 -4.19 14.67
C ASP A 253 -30.81 -3.27 13.84
N ARG A 254 -29.93 -3.84 13.01
CA ARG A 254 -28.90 -3.12 12.25
C ARG A 254 -29.41 -1.96 11.38
N PRO A 255 -30.52 -2.09 10.64
CA PRO A 255 -31.01 -1.02 9.76
C PRO A 255 -31.53 0.20 10.53
N THR A 256 -32.06 0.00 11.74
CA THR A 256 -32.68 1.07 12.54
C THR A 256 -31.78 1.59 13.67
N HIS A 257 -30.75 0.84 14.05
CA HIS A 257 -29.87 1.21 15.15
C HIS A 257 -28.98 2.41 14.78
N ARG A 258 -29.32 3.58 15.31
CA ARG A 258 -28.65 4.86 15.05
C ARG A 258 -28.42 5.66 16.35
N PRO A 259 -27.52 5.19 17.25
CA PRO A 259 -27.21 5.91 18.49
C PRO A 259 -26.57 7.28 18.19
N VAL A 260 -26.53 8.18 19.18
CA VAL A 260 -25.93 9.51 19.02
C VAL A 260 -24.43 9.41 18.75
N GLU A 261 -23.78 8.46 19.40
CA GLU A 261 -22.34 8.23 19.35
C GLU A 261 -22.06 6.73 19.40
N MET A 262 -21.04 6.29 18.67
CA MET A 262 -20.48 4.95 18.75
C MET A 262 -19.05 4.92 18.21
N THR A 263 -18.25 3.94 18.59
CA THR A 263 -16.95 3.74 17.94
C THR A 263 -17.12 3.15 16.52
N LEU A 264 -16.09 3.24 15.68
CA LEU A 264 -16.13 2.60 14.36
C LEU A 264 -16.33 1.07 14.47
N GLY A 265 -15.72 0.42 15.46
CA GLY A 265 -15.92 -0.99 15.73
C GLY A 265 -17.36 -1.30 16.13
N GLU A 266 -17.95 -0.48 17.03
CA GLU A 266 -19.37 -0.56 17.36
C GLU A 266 -20.26 -0.36 16.13
N ALA A 267 -19.90 0.54 15.21
CA ALA A 267 -20.64 0.74 13.97
C ALA A 267 -20.67 -0.54 13.12
N PHE A 268 -19.54 -1.23 12.95
CA PHE A 268 -19.53 -2.50 12.21
C PHE A 268 -20.24 -3.64 12.93
N ALA A 269 -20.19 -3.66 14.26
CA ALA A 269 -20.86 -4.67 15.06
C ALA A 269 -22.38 -4.49 15.10
N SER A 270 -22.87 -3.24 15.07
CA SER A 270 -24.26 -2.90 15.40
C SER A 270 -25.10 -2.35 14.25
N THR A 271 -24.49 -1.94 13.13
CA THR A 271 -25.19 -1.31 12.00
C THR A 271 -25.08 -2.12 10.71
N ASP A 272 -25.56 -1.55 9.61
CA ASP A 272 -25.45 -2.02 8.23
C ASP A 272 -24.22 -1.46 7.48
N ALA A 273 -23.26 -0.85 8.19
CA ALA A 273 -22.00 -0.40 7.60
C ALA A 273 -21.22 -1.56 6.97
N LEU A 274 -20.98 -1.45 5.66
CA LEU A 274 -20.18 -2.39 4.89
C LEU A 274 -18.68 -2.02 4.89
N GLY A 275 -18.38 -0.76 5.18
CA GLY A 275 -17.06 -0.17 5.24
C GLY A 275 -17.19 1.27 5.71
N TYR A 276 -16.15 2.06 5.50
CA TYR A 276 -16.08 3.45 5.95
C TYR A 276 -15.32 4.31 4.94
N TRP A 277 -15.56 5.61 4.97
CA TRP A 277 -14.77 6.58 4.22
C TRP A 277 -13.71 7.19 5.13
N CYS A 278 -12.49 7.30 4.62
CA CYS A 278 -11.43 8.08 5.21
C CYS A 278 -11.28 9.37 4.40
N GLN A 279 -11.36 10.51 5.06
CA GLN A 279 -11.13 11.81 4.45
C GLN A 279 -9.84 12.42 4.96
N ILE A 280 -9.10 13.06 4.06
CA ILE A 280 -7.91 13.84 4.34
C ILE A 280 -8.11 15.25 3.79
N HIS A 281 -7.88 16.26 4.61
CA HIS A 281 -8.11 17.65 4.28
C HIS A 281 -6.92 18.51 4.68
N ASP A 282 -6.47 19.37 3.77
CA ASP A 282 -5.33 20.28 3.96
C ASP A 282 -5.74 21.67 4.48
N GLY A 283 -7.04 21.91 4.65
CA GLY A 283 -7.60 23.18 5.10
C GLY A 283 -7.90 24.17 3.97
N VAL A 284 -7.57 23.84 2.72
CA VAL A 284 -7.70 24.75 1.56
C VAL A 284 -8.58 24.13 0.47
N ASN A 285 -8.36 22.86 0.16
CA ASN A 285 -8.98 22.16 -0.97
C ASN A 285 -10.11 21.23 -0.53
N GLU A 286 -10.88 20.68 -1.47
CA GLU A 286 -11.87 19.65 -1.14
C GLU A 286 -11.18 18.43 -0.48
N PRO A 287 -11.76 17.83 0.58
CA PRO A 287 -11.17 16.67 1.21
C PRO A 287 -10.99 15.49 0.24
N PHE A 288 -9.75 15.01 0.12
CA PHE A 288 -9.48 13.73 -0.52
C PHE A 288 -10.21 12.63 0.24
N THR A 289 -10.98 11.82 -0.47
CA THR A 289 -11.87 10.82 0.13
C THR A 289 -11.62 9.44 -0.46
N ALA A 290 -11.41 8.44 0.40
CA ALA A 290 -11.21 7.04 0.01
C ALA A 290 -12.11 6.11 0.82
N PHE A 291 -12.63 5.06 0.19
CA PHE A 291 -13.44 4.04 0.86
C PHE A 291 -12.56 2.85 1.28
N GLU A 292 -12.74 2.40 2.52
CA GLU A 292 -12.01 1.31 3.16
C GLU A 292 -12.98 0.25 3.72
N LEU A 293 -12.55 -1.01 3.74
CA LEU A 293 -13.33 -2.14 4.25
C LEU A 293 -13.09 -2.33 5.75
N MET A 294 -14.00 -3.03 6.43
CA MET A 294 -13.92 -3.27 7.88
C MET A 294 -12.62 -3.94 8.32
N HIS A 295 -12.10 -4.94 7.58
CA HIS A 295 -10.90 -5.66 7.99
C HIS A 295 -9.61 -4.82 7.83
N ASP A 296 -9.70 -3.69 7.14
CA ASP A 296 -8.62 -2.71 7.01
C ASP A 296 -8.73 -1.60 8.08
N ALA A 297 -9.63 -1.73 9.06
CA ALA A 297 -9.91 -0.67 10.01
C ALA A 297 -8.94 -0.66 11.19
N ASP A 298 -7.95 0.23 11.16
CA ASP A 298 -7.04 0.49 12.30
C ASP A 298 -7.64 1.40 13.37
N TYR A 299 -8.87 1.84 13.14
CA TYR A 299 -9.49 2.94 13.86
C TYR A 299 -10.78 2.50 14.55
N LEU A 300 -10.87 1.23 14.92
CA LEU A 300 -12.06 0.65 15.56
C LEU A 300 -12.47 1.42 16.82
N GLU A 301 -11.51 1.97 17.56
CA GLU A 301 -11.73 2.77 18.77
C GLU A 301 -12.08 4.24 18.47
N GLU A 302 -12.09 4.67 17.21
CA GLU A 302 -12.39 6.05 16.86
C GLU A 302 -13.88 6.33 17.06
N VAL A 303 -14.16 7.31 17.92
CA VAL A 303 -15.51 7.75 18.25
C VAL A 303 -16.11 8.50 17.06
N LEU A 304 -17.30 8.05 16.65
CA LEU A 304 -18.11 8.63 15.60
C LEU A 304 -19.35 9.26 16.21
N THR A 305 -19.63 10.51 15.82
CA THR A 305 -20.83 11.23 16.20
C THR A 305 -21.78 11.34 15.03
N ARG A 306 -23.08 11.27 15.32
CA ARG A 306 -24.12 11.40 14.31
C ARG A 306 -24.10 12.82 13.73
N VAL A 307 -24.08 12.92 12.41
CA VAL A 307 -24.10 14.20 11.68
C VAL A 307 -25.48 14.46 11.10
N ASP A 308 -25.94 15.70 11.21
CA ASP A 308 -27.07 16.17 10.41
C ASP A 308 -26.56 16.46 9.00
N ALA A 309 -27.08 15.73 8.01
CA ALA A 309 -26.63 15.78 6.62
C ALA A 309 -26.71 17.17 5.95
N GLN A 310 -27.26 18.19 6.63
CA GLN A 310 -27.38 19.56 6.15
C GLN A 310 -26.23 20.49 6.57
N THR A 311 -25.40 20.12 7.55
CA THR A 311 -24.35 21.00 8.08
C THR A 311 -22.97 20.78 7.48
N ASP A 312 -22.72 19.61 6.88
CA ASP A 312 -21.43 19.27 6.30
C ASP A 312 -21.58 18.61 4.92
N GLN A 313 -21.20 19.38 3.90
CA GLN A 313 -21.30 19.00 2.49
C GLN A 313 -20.38 17.83 2.11
N TRP A 314 -19.35 17.53 2.89
CA TRP A 314 -18.37 16.49 2.61
C TRP A 314 -18.65 15.18 3.36
N THR A 315 -19.86 15.00 3.90
CA THR A 315 -20.25 13.77 4.62
C THR A 315 -20.34 12.53 3.73
N CYS A 316 -20.26 12.66 2.40
CA CYS A 316 -20.44 11.56 1.45
C CYS A 316 -21.74 10.77 1.71
N ARG A 317 -22.79 11.46 2.19
CA ARG A 317 -24.07 10.87 2.63
C ARG A 317 -23.93 9.83 3.76
N SER A 318 -22.86 9.94 4.56
CA SER A 318 -22.65 9.17 5.77
C SER A 318 -23.41 9.80 6.93
N LEU A 319 -23.94 8.96 7.80
CA LEU A 319 -24.71 9.39 8.98
C LEU A 319 -23.81 9.70 10.18
N TYR A 320 -22.55 9.26 10.15
CA TYR A 320 -21.61 9.41 11.24
C TYR A 320 -20.27 9.95 10.75
N THR A 321 -19.64 10.79 11.56
CA THR A 321 -18.29 11.33 11.34
C THR A 321 -17.50 11.29 12.63
N SER A 322 -16.19 11.07 12.54
CA SER A 322 -15.27 11.43 13.63
C SER A 322 -14.87 12.91 13.55
N GLU A 323 -14.23 13.41 14.60
CA GLU A 323 -13.57 14.71 14.58
C GLU A 323 -12.35 14.70 13.65
N TRP A 324 -12.01 15.88 13.13
CA TRP A 324 -10.77 16.08 12.38
C TRP A 324 -9.55 15.96 13.28
N LYS A 325 -8.81 14.87 13.14
CA LYS A 325 -7.54 14.63 13.84
C LYS A 325 -6.34 15.00 12.98
N PRO A 326 -5.23 15.49 13.54
CA PRO A 326 -3.99 15.69 12.78
C PRO A 326 -3.49 14.38 12.15
N LEU A 327 -3.05 14.46 10.89
CA LEU A 327 -2.64 13.30 10.09
C LEU A 327 -1.24 12.76 10.48
N GLY A 328 -0.37 13.60 11.05
CA GLY A 328 0.97 13.25 11.48
C GLY A 328 1.84 14.49 11.69
N ARG A 329 3.04 14.33 12.30
CA ARG A 329 3.95 15.45 12.55
C ARG A 329 4.53 16.07 11.27
N ALA A 330 4.77 15.26 10.24
CA ALA A 330 5.33 15.69 8.96
C ALA A 330 4.30 16.41 8.06
N MET A 331 3.01 16.27 8.35
CA MET A 331 1.91 16.87 7.60
C MET A 331 1.03 17.76 8.52
N PRO A 332 1.59 18.81 9.15
CA PRO A 332 0.91 19.56 10.22
C PRO A 332 -0.33 20.33 9.73
N LYS A 333 -0.43 20.57 8.42
CA LYS A 333 -1.60 21.22 7.80
C LYS A 333 -2.73 20.23 7.51
N TYR A 334 -2.42 18.94 7.41
CA TYR A 334 -3.38 17.93 7.03
C TYR A 334 -4.08 17.34 8.25
N ARG A 335 -5.38 17.13 8.10
CA ARG A 335 -6.23 16.47 9.07
C ARG A 335 -6.94 15.30 8.40
N ARG A 336 -7.23 14.27 9.18
CA ARG A 336 -8.04 13.12 8.79
C ARG A 336 -9.30 13.05 9.62
N ARG A 337 -10.35 12.50 9.03
CA ARG A 337 -11.52 11.99 9.76
C ARG A 337 -12.07 10.73 9.09
N ILE A 338 -12.94 10.04 9.82
CA ILE A 338 -13.66 8.86 9.36
C ILE A 338 -15.13 9.22 9.19
N LEU A 339 -15.75 8.70 8.14
CA LEU A 339 -17.19 8.72 7.94
C LEU A 339 -17.70 7.29 7.81
N ALA A 340 -18.82 6.96 8.46
CA ALA A 340 -19.37 5.61 8.41
C ALA A 340 -20.90 5.61 8.32
N VAL A 341 -21.45 4.43 8.01
CA VAL A 341 -22.90 4.21 7.86
C VAL A 341 -23.46 5.16 6.79
N GLY A 342 -23.11 4.90 5.53
CA GLY A 342 -23.36 5.81 4.42
C GLY A 342 -23.40 5.14 3.05
N SER A 343 -23.45 5.97 2.02
CA SER A 343 -23.43 5.50 0.63
C SER A 343 -22.09 4.84 0.30
N LEU A 344 -22.14 3.76 -0.49
CA LEU A 344 -20.94 3.14 -1.06
C LEU A 344 -20.43 3.94 -2.26
N PRO A 345 -19.13 3.83 -2.62
CA PRO A 345 -18.64 4.35 -3.90
C PRO A 345 -19.43 3.74 -5.06
N ALA A 346 -19.60 4.52 -6.14
CA ALA A 346 -20.04 3.97 -7.41
C ALA A 346 -18.91 3.08 -7.96
N ILE A 347 -19.10 1.76 -7.86
CA ILE A 347 -18.13 0.78 -8.37
C ILE A 347 -18.49 0.51 -9.83
N SER A 348 -17.60 0.88 -10.76
CA SER A 348 -17.78 0.54 -12.17
C SER A 348 -17.81 -0.98 -12.34
N ARG A 349 -18.72 -1.47 -13.18
CA ARG A 349 -18.77 -2.89 -13.60
C ARG A 349 -17.84 -3.17 -14.77
N ASP A 350 -17.22 -2.14 -15.32
CA ASP A 350 -16.32 -2.29 -16.44
C ASP A 350 -15.01 -2.92 -15.92
N PRO A 351 -14.58 -4.07 -16.48
CA PRO A 351 -13.24 -4.56 -16.24
C PRO A 351 -12.27 -3.48 -16.75
N LEU A 352 -11.28 -3.13 -15.92
CA LEU A 352 -10.14 -2.32 -16.34
C LEU A 352 -9.37 -3.05 -17.45
#